data_AF-A0A3B9XHD7-F1
#
_entry.id   AF-A0A3B9XHD7-F1
#
_cell.length_a   1.000
_cell.length_b   1.000
_cell.length_c   1.000
_cell.angle_alpha   90.00
_cell.angle_beta   90.00
_cell.angle_gamma   90.00
#
_symmetry.space_group_name_H-M   'P 1'
#
loop_
_entity.id
_entity.type
_entity.pdbx_description
1 polymer ?
#
loop_
_entity_poly.entity_id
_entity_poly.type
_entity_poly.pdbx_seq_one_letter_code
_entity_poly.pdbx_strand_id
1 'polypeptide(L)'
;MQKINQEKIFLEKSISDFQSLEQRIDDGLVLLEMAAEAEDEASFKEVKSECQAIETLYEDLELKSLLREEVDQNSSYLSINSGAGGTEAQDWADMLFRMYRRWAEKQGYKVEVLALSEGEEAGIKSVTLLIEGPYAYGYLKAETTFHRLVRISPFDSNARRHTSFASVYTWPE
;
A
#
# COMPACT_ATOMS: atom_id res chain seq x y z
N MET A 1 -27.65 -1.64 12.75
CA MET A 1 -26.90 -1.21 13.95
C MET A 1 -25.39 -1.45 13.83
N GLN A 2 -24.91 -2.63 13.40
CA GLN A 2 -23.46 -2.87 13.20
C GLN A 2 -22.80 -1.92 12.18
N LYS A 3 -23.38 -1.73 10.99
CA LYS A 3 -22.83 -0.84 9.95
C LYS A 3 -22.67 0.61 10.42
N ILE A 4 -23.70 1.16 11.09
CA ILE A 4 -23.67 2.52 11.67
C ILE A 4 -22.58 2.66 12.75
N ASN A 5 -22.36 1.61 13.55
CA ASN A 5 -21.34 1.67 14.59
C ASN A 5 -19.91 1.61 14.00
N GLN A 6 -19.71 0.85 12.92
CA GLN A 6 -18.44 0.85 12.18
C GLN A 6 -18.17 2.22 11.55
N GLU A 7 -19.17 2.80 10.90
CA GLU A 7 -19.08 4.14 10.29
C GLU A 7 -18.79 5.22 11.35
N LYS A 8 -19.43 5.13 12.52
CA LYS A 8 -19.14 6.03 13.64
C LYS A 8 -17.68 5.93 14.10
N ILE A 9 -17.19 4.72 14.37
CA ILE A 9 -15.79 4.50 14.82
C ILE A 9 -14.81 5.05 13.78
N PHE A 10 -15.11 4.88 12.50
CA PHE A 10 -14.31 5.39 11.41
C PHE A 10 -14.25 6.93 11.37
N LEU A 11 -15.40 7.59 11.50
CA LEU A 11 -15.46 9.06 11.53
C LEU A 11 -14.77 9.62 12.79
N GLU A 12 -14.97 8.99 13.95
CA GLU A 12 -14.28 9.36 15.19
C GLU A 12 -12.77 9.23 15.04
N LYS A 13 -12.28 8.16 14.40
CA LYS A 13 -10.85 7.99 14.11
C LYS A 13 -10.33 9.06 13.16
N SER A 14 -11.04 9.34 12.07
CA SER A 14 -10.63 10.36 11.10
C SER A 14 -10.54 11.75 11.73
N ILE A 15 -11.49 12.09 12.60
CA ILE A 15 -11.49 13.35 13.37
C ILE A 15 -10.30 13.37 14.35
N SER A 16 -10.08 12.27 15.07
CA SER A 16 -8.97 12.15 16.02
C SER A 16 -7.60 12.26 15.35
N ASP A 17 -7.42 11.66 14.17
CA ASP A 17 -6.17 11.72 13.41
C ASP A 17 -5.89 13.17 12.94
N PHE A 18 -6.93 13.88 12.48
CA PHE A 18 -6.82 15.29 12.10
C PHE A 18 -6.50 16.21 13.30
N GLN A 19 -7.17 16.01 14.43
CA GLN A 19 -6.89 16.76 15.67
C GLN A 19 -5.48 16.51 16.19
N SER A 20 -4.99 15.27 16.07
CA SER A 20 -3.61 14.92 16.42
C SER A 20 -2.59 15.65 15.52
N LEU A 21 -2.87 15.75 14.22
CA LEU A 21 -2.02 16.51 13.29
C LEU A 21 -1.98 18.00 13.65
N GLU A 22 -3.15 18.60 13.91
CA GLU A 22 -3.26 20.00 14.34
C GLU A 22 -2.46 20.25 15.61
N GLN A 23 -2.63 19.39 16.62
CA GLN A 23 -1.88 19.49 17.87
C GLN A 23 -0.36 19.37 17.67
N ARG A 24 0.11 18.44 16.83
CA ARG A 24 1.54 18.30 16.53
C ARG A 24 2.12 19.53 15.83
N ILE A 25 1.35 20.17 14.96
CA ILE A 25 1.75 21.41 14.32
C ILE A 25 1.89 22.52 15.36
N ASP A 26 0.91 22.69 16.24
CA ASP A 26 0.96 23.69 17.30
C ASP A 26 2.13 23.45 18.26
N ASP A 27 2.34 22.22 18.71
CA ASP A 27 3.46 21.84 19.58
C ASP A 27 4.81 22.09 18.87
N GLY A 28 4.91 21.79 17.58
CA GLY A 28 6.10 22.05 16.76
C GLY A 28 6.39 23.53 16.56
N LEU A 29 5.36 24.37 16.44
CA LEU A 29 5.49 25.83 16.38
C LEU A 29 6.01 26.40 17.70
N VAL A 30 5.46 25.95 18.83
CA VAL A 30 5.95 26.34 20.16
C VAL A 30 7.40 25.93 20.37
N LEU A 31 7.78 24.71 19.97
CA LEU A 31 9.16 24.24 20.05
C LEU A 31 10.11 25.11 19.18
N LEU A 32 9.67 25.51 17.99
CA LEU A 32 10.43 26.40 17.12
C LEU A 32 10.63 27.79 17.74
N GLU A 33 9.60 28.36 18.35
CA GLU A 33 9.69 29.64 19.05
C GLU A 33 10.69 29.56 20.21
N MET A 34 10.60 28.52 21.04
CA MET A 34 11.53 28.30 22.15
C MET A 34 12.97 28.09 21.68
N ALA A 35 13.18 27.33 20.60
CA ALA A 35 14.50 27.10 20.01
C ALA A 35 15.13 28.39 19.47
N ALA A 36 14.32 29.25 18.84
CA ALA A 36 14.74 30.53 18.33
C ALA A 36 15.10 31.52 19.44
N GLU A 37 14.34 31.55 20.54
CA GLU A 37 14.65 32.38 21.72
C GLU A 37 15.92 31.92 22.44
N ALA A 38 16.15 30.61 22.51
CA ALA A 38 17.30 30.03 23.19
C ALA A 38 18.58 29.94 22.34
N GLU A 39 18.50 30.24 21.03
CA GLU A 39 19.57 30.00 20.03
C GLU A 39 20.14 28.56 20.10
N ASP A 40 19.28 27.57 20.36
CA ASP A 40 19.70 26.19 20.59
C ASP A 40 19.63 25.31 19.33
N GLU A 41 20.81 25.01 18.78
CA GLU A 41 20.99 24.15 17.62
C GLU A 41 20.48 22.71 17.83
N ALA A 42 20.45 22.21 19.07
CA ALA A 42 19.90 20.88 19.36
C ALA A 42 18.37 20.89 19.18
N SER A 43 17.70 21.89 19.75
CA SER A 43 16.26 22.10 19.58
C SER A 43 15.86 22.31 18.11
N PHE A 44 16.66 23.03 17.32
CA PHE A 44 16.40 23.18 15.88
C PHE A 44 16.42 21.84 15.10
N LYS A 45 17.32 20.91 15.48
CA LYS A 45 17.34 19.58 14.85
C LYS A 45 16.10 18.76 15.23
N GLU A 46 15.63 18.89 16.46
CA GLU A 46 14.41 18.25 16.92
C GLU A 46 13.19 18.77 16.16
N VAL A 47 13.04 20.10 16.03
CA VAL A 47 11.99 20.74 15.20
C VAL A 47 12.03 20.22 13.77
N LYS A 48 13.22 20.13 13.15
CA LYS A 48 13.34 19.61 11.78
C LYS A 48 12.85 18.16 11.67
N SER A 49 13.18 17.32 12.64
CA SER A 49 12.73 15.93 12.66
C SER A 49 11.20 15.83 12.86
N GLU A 50 10.64 16.71 13.66
CA GLU A 50 9.21 16.77 13.91
C GLU A 50 8.46 17.26 12.66
N CYS A 51 8.97 18.29 11.96
CA CYS A 51 8.42 18.73 10.68
C CYS A 51 8.36 17.60 9.65
N GLN A 52 9.40 16.77 9.54
CA GLN A 52 9.41 15.62 8.63
C GLN A 52 8.36 14.57 9.01
N ALA A 53 8.15 14.36 10.31
CA ALA A 53 7.12 13.44 10.80
C ALA A 53 5.70 14.00 10.56
N ILE A 54 5.49 15.30 10.74
CA ILE A 54 4.24 16.00 10.42
C ILE A 54 3.94 15.91 8.93
N GLU A 55 4.93 16.17 8.07
CA GLU A 55 4.79 16.08 6.61
C GLU A 55 4.37 14.66 6.19
N THR A 56 5.01 13.63 6.75
CA THR A 56 4.65 12.23 6.48
C THR A 56 3.21 11.90 6.91
N LEU A 57 2.76 12.41 8.07
CA LEU A 57 1.39 12.21 8.54
C LEU A 57 0.36 12.97 7.68
N TYR A 58 0.71 14.19 7.26
CA TYR A 58 -0.14 15.01 6.42
C TYR A 58 -0.37 14.33 5.06
N GLU A 59 0.67 13.81 4.43
CA GLU A 59 0.55 13.08 3.15
C GLU A 59 -0.35 11.84 3.27
N ASP A 60 -0.25 11.08 4.37
CA ASP A 60 -1.11 9.91 4.63
C ASP A 60 -2.58 10.32 4.82
N LEU A 61 -2.83 11.39 5.56
CA LEU A 61 -4.18 11.93 5.77
C LEU A 61 -4.78 12.53 4.50
N GLU A 62 -3.97 13.26 3.73
CA GLU A 62 -4.37 13.82 2.44
C GLU A 62 -4.82 12.69 1.51
N LEU A 63 -4.02 11.62 1.41
CA LEU A 63 -4.37 10.47 0.57
C LEU A 63 -5.67 9.80 1.04
N LYS A 64 -5.85 9.55 2.33
CA LYS A 64 -7.12 9.02 2.87
C LYS A 64 -8.31 9.93 2.58
N SER A 65 -8.12 11.25 2.52
CA SER A 65 -9.17 12.20 2.18
C SER A 65 -9.60 12.14 0.70
N LEU A 66 -8.74 11.60 -0.17
CA LEU A 66 -9.05 11.35 -1.59
C LEU A 66 -9.84 10.04 -1.77
N LEU A 67 -9.70 9.09 -0.84
CA LEU A 67 -10.39 7.79 -0.83
C LEU A 67 -11.81 7.92 -0.24
N ARG A 68 -12.72 8.50 -1.03
CA ARG A 68 -14.08 8.89 -0.58
C ARG A 68 -15.18 7.88 -0.86
N GLU A 69 -14.90 6.80 -1.59
CA GLU A 69 -15.95 5.83 -1.92
C GLU A 69 -16.28 4.97 -0.69
N GLU A 70 -17.55 4.57 -0.52
CA GLU A 70 -17.98 3.76 0.63
C GLU A 70 -17.18 2.46 0.75
N VAL A 71 -16.74 1.90 -0.38
CA VAL A 71 -16.00 0.65 -0.45
C VAL A 71 -14.48 0.83 -0.28
N ASP A 72 -13.95 2.05 -0.38
CA ASP A 72 -12.52 2.29 -0.29
C ASP A 72 -11.95 1.84 1.05
N GLN A 73 -12.76 1.86 2.09
CA GLN A 73 -12.40 1.51 3.46
C GLN A 73 -12.28 0.00 3.71
N ASN A 74 -12.85 -0.82 2.82
CA ASN A 74 -12.92 -2.26 3.01
C ASN A 74 -11.56 -2.92 2.83
N SER A 75 -11.44 -4.13 3.39
CA SER A 75 -10.42 -5.09 2.98
C SER A 75 -10.53 -5.34 1.47
N SER A 76 -9.45 -5.84 0.87
CA SER A 76 -9.44 -6.14 -0.55
C SER A 76 -9.11 -7.59 -0.82
N TYR A 77 -9.87 -8.19 -1.72
CA TYR A 77 -9.42 -9.36 -2.45
C TYR A 77 -8.52 -8.90 -3.61
N LEU A 78 -7.35 -9.53 -3.73
CA LEU A 78 -6.39 -9.29 -4.81
C LEU A 78 -6.13 -10.60 -5.55
N SER A 79 -6.45 -10.64 -6.85
CA SER A 79 -6.14 -11.76 -7.73
C SER A 79 -5.05 -11.39 -8.72
N ILE A 80 -4.04 -12.24 -8.85
CA ILE A 80 -2.98 -12.13 -9.85
C ILE A 80 -3.08 -13.34 -10.76
N ASN A 81 -3.08 -13.12 -12.06
CA ASN A 81 -3.10 -14.19 -13.05
C ASN A 81 -1.99 -13.98 -14.08
N SER A 82 -1.23 -15.04 -14.36
CA SER A 82 -0.20 -15.02 -15.41
C SER A 82 -0.87 -14.88 -16.78
N GLY A 83 -0.36 -13.98 -17.62
CA GLY A 83 -0.83 -13.82 -18.99
C GLY A 83 -0.20 -14.83 -19.96
N ALA A 84 -0.29 -14.51 -21.25
CA ALA A 84 0.42 -15.27 -22.29
C ALA A 84 1.93 -15.08 -22.16
N GLY A 85 2.69 -16.18 -22.16
CA GLY A 85 4.16 -16.16 -22.01
C GLY A 85 4.77 -17.39 -21.32
N GLY A 86 3.97 -18.41 -20.99
CA GLY A 86 4.47 -19.66 -20.41
C GLY A 86 5.17 -19.45 -19.07
N THR A 87 6.27 -20.15 -18.85
CA THR A 87 7.09 -20.10 -17.62
C THR A 87 7.56 -18.69 -17.26
N GLU A 88 7.88 -17.84 -18.25
CA GLU A 88 8.32 -16.46 -17.99
C GLU A 88 7.18 -15.56 -17.46
N ALA A 89 5.95 -15.75 -17.95
CA ALA A 89 4.79 -15.02 -17.43
C ALA A 89 4.38 -15.52 -16.04
N GLN A 90 4.58 -16.81 -15.76
CA GLN A 90 4.33 -17.39 -14.43
C GLN A 90 5.34 -16.87 -13.40
N ASP A 91 6.63 -16.77 -13.75
CA ASP A 91 7.63 -16.15 -12.87
C ASP A 91 7.33 -14.67 -12.61
N TRP A 92 6.86 -13.93 -13.63
CA TRP A 92 6.44 -12.54 -13.44
C TRP A 92 5.25 -12.41 -12.49
N ALA A 93 4.24 -13.27 -12.62
CA ALA A 93 3.11 -13.29 -11.69
C ALA A 93 3.57 -13.57 -10.25
N ASP A 94 4.57 -14.44 -10.06
CA ASP A 94 5.14 -14.73 -8.74
C ASP A 94 5.95 -13.56 -8.16
N MET A 95 6.67 -12.82 -9.01
CA MET A 95 7.32 -11.59 -8.60
C MET A 95 6.31 -10.54 -8.12
N LEU A 96 5.18 -10.37 -8.82
CA LEU A 96 4.10 -9.48 -8.41
C LEU A 96 3.46 -9.94 -7.10
N PHE A 97 3.22 -11.25 -6.94
CA PHE A 97 2.73 -11.82 -5.68
C PHE A 97 3.63 -11.44 -4.50
N ARG A 98 4.95 -11.65 -4.63
CA ARG A 98 5.93 -11.25 -3.61
C ARG A 98 5.96 -9.75 -3.36
N MET A 99 5.79 -8.94 -4.41
CA MET A 99 5.73 -7.47 -4.31
C MET A 99 4.52 -7.03 -3.46
N TYR A 100 3.31 -7.46 -3.81
CA TYR A 100 2.10 -7.08 -3.08
C TYR A 100 2.07 -7.60 -1.66
N ARG A 101 2.55 -8.82 -1.44
CA ARG A 101 2.68 -9.37 -0.09
C ARG A 101 3.60 -8.51 0.79
N ARG A 102 4.78 -8.12 0.27
CA ARG A 102 5.71 -7.24 1.01
C ARG A 102 5.13 -5.84 1.24
N TRP A 103 4.42 -5.29 0.26
CA TRP A 103 3.72 -4.02 0.41
C TRP A 103 2.69 -4.10 1.54
N ALA A 104 1.86 -5.14 1.56
CA ALA A 104 0.83 -5.32 2.58
C ALA A 104 1.44 -5.52 3.98
N GLU A 105 2.48 -6.34 4.10
CA GLU A 105 3.23 -6.51 5.36
C GLU A 105 3.85 -5.19 5.85
N LYS A 106 4.39 -4.36 4.94
CA LYS A 106 4.95 -3.03 5.27
C LYS A 106 3.88 -2.05 5.75
N GLN A 107 2.67 -2.11 5.20
CA GLN A 107 1.52 -1.30 5.64
C GLN A 107 0.87 -1.84 6.93
N GLY A 108 1.34 -2.97 7.46
CA GLY A 108 0.77 -3.60 8.65
C GLY A 108 -0.54 -4.32 8.39
N TYR A 109 -0.87 -4.63 7.14
CA TYR A 109 -2.05 -5.42 6.78
C TYR A 109 -1.84 -6.90 7.04
N LYS A 110 -2.93 -7.60 7.38
CA LYS A 110 -2.93 -9.06 7.46
C LYS A 110 -3.19 -9.61 6.05
N VAL A 111 -2.34 -10.54 5.62
CA VAL A 111 -2.44 -11.17 4.29
C VAL A 111 -2.78 -12.63 4.46
N GLU A 112 -3.89 -13.06 3.88
CA GLU A 112 -4.32 -14.45 3.81
C GLU A 112 -4.30 -14.94 2.36
N VAL A 113 -3.70 -16.10 2.10
CA VAL A 113 -3.69 -16.72 0.78
C VAL A 113 -4.91 -17.64 0.68
N LEU A 114 -5.89 -17.25 -0.13
CA LEU A 114 -7.14 -18.02 -0.29
C LEU A 114 -6.99 -19.16 -1.30
N ALA A 115 -6.28 -18.89 -2.39
CA ALA A 115 -6.05 -19.85 -3.46
C ALA A 115 -4.70 -19.57 -4.12
N LEU A 116 -3.94 -20.62 -4.41
CA LEU A 116 -2.66 -20.55 -5.10
C LEU A 116 -2.57 -21.68 -6.12
N SER A 117 -2.24 -21.34 -7.36
CA SER A 117 -1.96 -22.30 -8.42
C SER A 117 -0.54 -22.09 -8.93
N GLU A 118 0.32 -23.08 -8.70
CA GLU A 118 1.72 -23.04 -9.10
C GLU A 118 1.89 -23.23 -10.63
N GLY A 119 2.98 -22.69 -11.16
CA GLY A 119 3.45 -22.96 -12.51
C GLY A 119 3.96 -24.40 -12.66
N GLU A 120 4.09 -24.86 -13.90
CA GLU A 120 4.59 -26.23 -14.17
C GLU A 120 6.11 -26.35 -13.98
N GLU A 121 6.86 -25.32 -14.33
CA GLU A 121 8.32 -25.27 -14.16
C GLU A 121 8.76 -24.24 -13.11
N ALA A 122 8.17 -23.03 -13.16
CA ALA A 122 8.52 -21.94 -12.26
C ALA A 122 7.35 -20.95 -12.11
N GLY A 123 7.37 -20.20 -11.01
CA GLY A 123 6.39 -19.15 -10.73
C GLY A 123 4.98 -19.66 -10.44
N ILE A 124 3.98 -18.82 -10.68
CA ILE A 124 2.56 -19.12 -10.39
C ILE A 124 1.68 -18.86 -11.61
N LYS A 125 0.65 -19.70 -11.79
CA LYS A 125 -0.42 -19.46 -12.77
C LYS A 125 -1.42 -18.44 -12.25
N SER A 126 -1.82 -18.58 -10.99
CA SER A 126 -2.73 -17.64 -10.33
C SER A 126 -2.60 -17.65 -8.82
N VAL A 127 -2.94 -16.54 -8.18
CA VAL A 127 -3.09 -16.43 -6.73
C VAL A 127 -4.25 -15.50 -6.41
N THR A 128 -4.98 -15.80 -5.34
CA THR A 128 -5.98 -14.93 -4.73
C THR A 128 -5.61 -14.69 -3.27
N LEU A 129 -5.46 -13.43 -2.90
CA LEU A 129 -5.16 -12.97 -1.55
C LEU A 129 -6.36 -12.24 -0.97
N LEU A 130 -6.54 -12.35 0.33
CA LEU A 130 -7.31 -11.42 1.13
C LEU A 130 -6.32 -10.53 1.89
N ILE A 131 -6.42 -9.22 1.69
CA ILE A 131 -5.63 -8.20 2.37
C ILE A 131 -6.58 -7.48 3.34
N GLU A 132 -6.50 -7.86 4.61
CA GLU A 132 -7.35 -7.34 5.68
C GLU A 132 -6.71 -6.10 6.29
N GLY A 133 -7.43 -4.99 6.22
CA GLY A 133 -7.02 -3.74 6.83
C GLY A 133 -7.80 -2.54 6.32
N PRO A 134 -7.79 -1.42 7.06
CA PRO A 134 -8.49 -0.21 6.66
C PRO A 134 -7.85 0.35 5.38
N TYR A 135 -8.71 0.79 4.46
CA TYR A 135 -8.33 1.37 3.17
C TYR A 135 -7.61 0.45 2.19
N ALA A 136 -7.52 -0.86 2.47
CA ALA A 136 -6.79 -1.79 1.61
C ALA A 136 -7.31 -1.76 0.17
N TYR A 137 -8.63 -1.77 -0.03
CA TYR A 137 -9.22 -1.65 -1.36
C TYR A 137 -8.98 -0.28 -1.99
N GLY A 138 -9.13 0.80 -1.24
CA GLY A 138 -8.91 2.17 -1.73
C GLY A 138 -7.49 2.38 -2.28
N TYR A 139 -6.48 1.76 -1.68
CA TYR A 139 -5.12 1.75 -2.23
C TYR A 139 -4.99 0.88 -3.47
N LEU A 140 -5.53 -0.33 -3.44
CA LEU A 140 -5.32 -1.35 -4.46
C LEU A 140 -6.20 -1.17 -5.71
N LYS A 141 -7.28 -0.39 -5.66
CA LYS A 141 -8.16 -0.18 -6.81
C LYS A 141 -7.42 0.40 -8.02
N ALA A 142 -6.38 1.21 -7.78
CA ALA A 142 -5.53 1.78 -8.82
C ALA A 142 -4.62 0.72 -9.49
N GLU A 143 -4.40 -0.43 -8.85
CA GLU A 143 -3.51 -1.48 -9.33
C GLU A 143 -4.19 -2.47 -10.28
N THR A 144 -5.51 -2.35 -10.46
CA THR A 144 -6.32 -3.22 -11.33
C THR A 144 -6.02 -2.97 -12.80
N THR A 145 -4.97 -3.60 -13.31
CA THR A 145 -4.51 -3.46 -14.70
C THR A 145 -3.69 -4.68 -15.16
N PHE A 146 -3.21 -4.64 -16.40
CA PHE A 146 -2.17 -5.54 -16.89
C PHE A 146 -0.78 -4.94 -16.63
N HIS A 147 0.02 -5.63 -15.85
CA HIS A 147 1.38 -5.26 -15.51
C HIS A 147 2.36 -5.92 -16.49
N ARG A 148 3.19 -5.10 -17.14
CA ARG A 148 4.13 -5.55 -18.18
C ARG A 148 5.58 -5.59 -17.68
N LEU A 149 6.24 -6.73 -17.85
CA LEU A 149 7.67 -6.90 -17.62
C LEU A 149 8.41 -7.09 -18.95
N VAL A 150 9.51 -6.36 -19.13
CA VAL A 150 10.44 -6.55 -20.26
C VAL A 150 11.83 -6.81 -19.70
N ARG A 151 12.33 -8.03 -19.85
CA ARG A 151 13.68 -8.42 -19.38
C ARG A 151 14.30 -9.50 -20.26
N ILE A 152 15.56 -9.85 -20.00
CA ILE A 152 16.17 -11.05 -20.56
C ILE A 152 15.68 -12.22 -19.71
N SER A 153 15.04 -13.21 -20.34
CA SER A 153 14.47 -14.34 -19.60
C SER A 153 15.60 -15.28 -19.11
N PRO A 154 15.60 -15.68 -17.83
CA PRO A 154 16.51 -16.72 -17.35
C PRO A 154 16.16 -18.11 -17.88
N PHE A 155 14.95 -18.29 -18.44
CA PHE A 155 14.46 -19.56 -18.98
C PHE A 155 14.74 -19.71 -20.49
N ASP A 156 15.17 -18.66 -21.19
CA ASP A 156 15.53 -18.72 -22.61
C ASP A 156 17.03 -18.97 -22.78
N SER A 157 17.38 -20.12 -23.35
CA SER A 157 18.77 -20.51 -23.63
C SER A 157 19.50 -19.55 -24.58
N ASN A 158 18.78 -18.77 -25.39
CA ASN A 158 19.38 -17.79 -26.31
C ASN A 158 19.49 -16.37 -25.71
N ALA A 159 19.15 -16.18 -24.43
CA ALA A 159 19.20 -14.90 -23.74
C ALA A 159 18.50 -13.76 -24.50
N ARG A 160 17.37 -14.06 -25.17
CA ARG A 160 16.61 -13.02 -25.88
C ARG A 160 15.83 -12.18 -24.87
N ARG A 161 15.48 -10.96 -25.29
CA ARG A 161 14.58 -10.10 -24.53
C ARG A 161 13.15 -10.60 -24.71
N HIS A 162 12.48 -10.90 -23.60
CA HIS A 162 11.08 -11.32 -23.55
C HIS A 162 10.21 -10.19 -23.01
N THR A 163 8.94 -10.21 -23.40
CA THR A 163 7.91 -9.32 -22.88
C THR A 163 6.79 -10.19 -22.31
N SER A 164 6.53 -10.03 -21.02
CA SER A 164 5.55 -10.81 -20.26
C SER A 164 4.49 -9.91 -19.65
N PHE A 165 3.30 -10.47 -19.46
CA PHE A 165 2.17 -9.77 -18.88
C PHE A 165 1.58 -10.61 -17.75
N ALA A 166 1.10 -9.94 -16.71
CA ALA A 166 0.28 -10.53 -15.67
C ALA A 166 -0.85 -9.54 -15.34
N SER A 167 -2.07 -10.05 -15.14
CA SER A 167 -3.19 -9.22 -14.75
C SER A 167 -3.31 -9.19 -13.24
N VAL A 168 -3.48 -8.00 -12.68
CA VAL A 168 -3.86 -7.78 -11.29
C VAL A 168 -5.28 -7.28 -11.28
N TYR A 169 -6.13 -7.87 -10.43
CA TYR A 169 -7.52 -7.48 -10.29
C TYR A 169 -7.90 -7.46 -8.82
N THR A 170 -8.49 -6.34 -8.37
CA THR A 170 -8.87 -6.15 -6.97
C THR A 170 -10.34 -5.83 -6.85
N TRP A 171 -10.99 -6.35 -5.81
CA TRP A 171 -12.38 -6.04 -5.47
C TRP A 171 -12.53 -5.94 -3.93
N PRO A 172 -13.52 -5.17 -3.44
CA PRO A 172 -13.71 -4.99 -2.00
C PRO A 172 -14.28 -6.28 -1.37
N GLU A 173 -13.97 -6.46 -0.09
CA GLU A 173 -14.64 -7.45 0.79
C GLU A 173 -16.09 -7.06 1.12
#